data_AF-A0A7J2RDS9-F1
#
_entry.id   AF-A0A7J2RDS9-F1
#
_cell.length_a   1.000
_cell.length_b   1.000
_cell.length_c   1.000
_cell.angle_alpha   90.00
_cell.angle_beta   90.00
_cell.angle_gamma   90.00
#
_symmetry.space_group_name_H-M   'P 1'
#
loop_
_entity.id
_entity.type
_entity.pdbx_description
1 polymer ?
#
loop_
_entity_poly.entity_id
_entity_poly.type
_entity_poly.pdbx_seq_one_letter_code
_entity_poly.pdbx_strand_id
1 'polypeptide(L)'
;MPNYNFLNFSPAEFEELSRDLLQAELNLRLESFASGRDSGIDLRYSKGKKNLIVQCKRYEKYSDLRTGLKKEAEKIKKLPQQPTRYIITSSVSLTNKNKNEIKAILTPYIKNNSDIYGRDDLNNLLGLHPSIERKHYKLWLSSVNILSRIQHSKIYNQTSFEEDVIFRNIKIYVQNESFKEALEIIKKNKYVIISGIPGIGKTTLARILVYYFLANGFEEFILLSESIGEGYKLYDKNKKQVFFFDDFLGKRNFFKANFANNEDARIINFIKKINESKNKILILATREYILNQAKITFESFEFFSVDTCCIVDLSKYDKLVRSKILYNHLYFSELDKLYITSILERKNYLRIIEHPNYNPRIIESITKEKVWKLIPPKKFFIKFKKFLDYPEGIWKHAYEHQISDLSKIILV
;
A
#
# COMPACT_ATOMS: atom_id res chain seq x y z
N MET A 1 -23.23 1.61 9.92
CA MET A 1 -22.79 2.16 8.61
C MET A 1 -21.28 2.27 8.58
N PRO A 2 -20.63 2.02 7.44
CA PRO A 2 -19.20 2.27 7.30
C PRO A 2 -18.87 3.74 7.61
N ASN A 3 -17.74 3.98 8.27
CA ASN A 3 -17.26 5.32 8.63
C ASN A 3 -15.75 5.41 8.36
N TYR A 4 -15.42 5.53 7.09
CA TYR A 4 -14.06 5.55 6.58
C TYR A 4 -13.44 6.95 6.60
N ASN A 5 -12.14 7.00 6.90
CA ASN A 5 -11.32 8.19 6.72
C ASN A 5 -10.61 8.16 5.37
N PHE A 6 -11.01 9.04 4.45
CA PHE A 6 -10.45 9.11 3.10
C PHE A 6 -9.08 9.79 3.02
N LEU A 7 -8.53 10.30 4.13
CA LEU A 7 -7.18 10.88 4.17
C LEU A 7 -6.06 9.82 4.07
N ASN A 8 -6.37 8.54 4.21
CA ASN A 8 -5.40 7.47 3.98
C ASN A 8 -5.14 7.20 2.49
N PHE A 9 -6.02 7.70 1.62
CA PHE A 9 -5.86 7.67 0.18
C PHE A 9 -4.96 8.81 -0.26
N SER A 10 -4.16 8.58 -1.29
CA SER A 10 -3.56 9.66 -2.04
C SER A 10 -4.63 10.37 -2.89
N PRO A 11 -4.41 11.62 -3.34
CA PRO A 11 -5.38 12.35 -4.17
C PRO A 11 -5.89 11.55 -5.38
N ALA A 12 -5.00 10.88 -6.11
CA ALA A 12 -5.37 10.05 -7.25
C ALA A 12 -6.20 8.82 -6.85
N GLU A 13 -5.89 8.18 -5.72
CA GLU A 13 -6.66 7.04 -5.24
C GLU A 13 -8.07 7.48 -4.76
N PHE A 14 -8.20 8.68 -4.18
CA PHE A 14 -9.50 9.24 -3.80
C PHE A 14 -10.37 9.61 -5.01
N GLU A 15 -9.75 10.09 -6.09
CA GLU A 15 -10.42 10.32 -7.36
C GLU A 15 -10.92 8.99 -7.96
N GLU A 16 -10.09 7.95 -7.95
CA GLU A 16 -10.47 6.61 -8.41
C GLU A 16 -11.65 6.03 -7.62
N LEU A 17 -11.63 6.19 -6.29
CA LEU A 17 -12.74 5.81 -5.41
C LEU A 17 -14.02 6.60 -5.73
N SER A 18 -13.91 7.92 -5.85
CA SER A 18 -15.04 8.81 -6.16
C SER A 18 -15.66 8.44 -7.51
N ARG A 19 -14.84 8.14 -8.51
CA ARG A 19 -15.28 7.67 -9.82
C ARG A 19 -16.09 6.39 -9.68
N ASP A 20 -15.52 5.37 -9.05
CA ASP A 20 -16.16 4.05 -8.98
C ASP A 20 -17.52 4.14 -8.25
N LEU A 21 -17.60 4.91 -7.15
CA LEU A 21 -18.84 5.15 -6.41
C LEU A 21 -19.89 5.88 -7.26
N LEU A 22 -19.52 6.99 -7.90
CA LEU A 22 -20.46 7.77 -8.70
C LEU A 22 -20.90 7.06 -9.98
N GLN A 23 -20.06 6.24 -10.58
CA GLN A 23 -20.45 5.41 -11.72
C GLN A 23 -21.55 4.41 -11.33
N ALA A 24 -21.43 3.79 -10.15
CA ALA A 24 -22.43 2.86 -9.64
C ALA A 24 -23.73 3.58 -9.26
N GLU A 25 -23.63 4.72 -8.57
CA GLU A 25 -24.80 5.50 -8.14
C GLU A 25 -25.57 6.11 -9.33
N LEU A 26 -24.86 6.70 -10.29
CA LEU A 26 -25.47 7.39 -11.42
C LEU A 26 -25.79 6.46 -12.60
N ASN A 27 -25.29 5.22 -12.57
CA ASN A 27 -25.35 4.25 -13.66
C ASN A 27 -24.83 4.82 -15.00
N LEU A 28 -23.68 5.51 -14.93
CA LEU A 28 -23.01 6.15 -16.07
C LEU A 28 -21.53 5.79 -16.05
N ARG A 29 -20.88 5.78 -17.22
CA ARG A 29 -19.43 5.60 -17.34
C ARG A 29 -18.73 6.95 -17.37
N LEU A 30 -17.94 7.25 -16.34
CA LEU A 30 -17.16 8.48 -16.25
C LEU A 30 -15.81 8.29 -16.96
N GLU A 31 -15.42 9.30 -17.74
CA GLU A 31 -14.09 9.46 -18.29
C GLU A 31 -13.15 9.95 -17.19
N SER A 32 -12.00 9.29 -17.06
CA SER A 32 -10.87 9.77 -16.26
C SER A 32 -9.83 10.38 -17.19
N PHE A 33 -9.21 11.47 -16.76
CA PHE A 33 -8.17 12.13 -17.54
C PHE A 33 -6.78 11.83 -16.95
N ALA A 34 -5.74 11.95 -17.77
CA ALA A 34 -4.38 11.81 -17.27
C ALA A 34 -4.07 13.00 -16.33
N SER A 35 -3.26 12.76 -15.30
CA SER A 35 -2.78 13.86 -14.44
C SER A 35 -1.89 14.82 -15.26
N GLY A 36 -2.46 15.93 -15.70
CA GLY A 36 -1.84 16.87 -16.64
C GLY A 36 -2.57 18.21 -16.71
N ARG A 37 -2.22 19.08 -17.68
CA ARG A 37 -2.83 20.41 -17.92
C ARG A 37 -4.29 20.31 -18.41
N ASP A 38 -5.08 19.40 -17.86
CA ASP A 38 -6.45 19.14 -18.29
C ASP A 38 -7.41 20.05 -17.55
N SER A 39 -7.29 21.36 -17.77
CA SER A 39 -8.25 22.42 -17.40
C SER A 39 -8.85 22.39 -15.98
N GLY A 40 -8.29 21.60 -15.05
CA GLY A 40 -8.81 21.36 -13.71
C GLY A 40 -9.95 20.33 -13.59
N ILE A 41 -10.25 19.51 -14.60
CA ILE A 41 -11.35 18.52 -14.56
C ILE A 41 -10.83 17.16 -14.10
N ASP A 42 -11.40 16.62 -13.02
CA ASP A 42 -11.00 15.30 -12.53
C ASP A 42 -11.74 14.18 -13.30
N LEU A 43 -13.09 14.22 -13.36
CA LEU A 43 -13.88 13.26 -14.13
C LEU A 43 -14.93 13.96 -14.99
N ARG A 44 -15.28 13.34 -16.13
CA ARG A 44 -16.29 13.89 -17.05
C ARG A 44 -17.21 12.81 -17.59
N TYR A 45 -18.45 13.17 -17.86
CA TYR A 45 -19.32 12.42 -18.75
C TYR A 45 -19.84 13.36 -19.83
N SER A 46 -19.54 13.03 -21.09
CA SER A 46 -20.03 13.78 -22.25
C SER A 46 -20.77 12.83 -23.19
N LYS A 47 -22.08 13.03 -23.34
CA LYS A 47 -22.88 12.32 -24.34
C LYS A 47 -23.93 13.25 -24.93
N GLY A 48 -23.76 13.60 -26.21
CA GLY A 48 -24.62 14.58 -26.89
C GLY A 48 -24.59 15.93 -26.19
N LYS A 49 -25.76 16.43 -25.76
CA LYS A 49 -25.88 17.71 -25.01
C LYS A 49 -25.59 17.58 -23.51
N LYS A 50 -25.45 16.37 -22.96
CA LYS A 50 -25.18 16.16 -21.53
C LYS A 50 -23.68 16.24 -21.29
N ASN A 51 -23.25 17.28 -20.58
CA ASN A 51 -21.89 17.46 -20.11
C ASN A 51 -21.89 17.55 -18.58
N LEU A 52 -21.42 16.49 -17.92
CA LEU A 52 -21.28 16.40 -16.48
C LEU A 52 -19.79 16.46 -16.15
N ILE A 53 -19.43 17.35 -15.23
CA ILE A 53 -18.08 17.42 -14.67
C ILE A 53 -18.15 17.04 -13.19
N VAL A 54 -17.20 16.23 -12.73
CA VAL A 54 -17.03 15.88 -11.33
C VAL A 54 -15.67 16.36 -10.86
N GLN A 55 -15.65 17.00 -9.70
CA GLN A 55 -14.44 17.41 -9.03
C GLN A 55 -14.29 16.72 -7.67
N CYS A 56 -13.14 16.08 -7.48
CA CYS A 56 -12.78 15.35 -6.28
C CYS A 56 -11.88 16.21 -5.39
N LYS A 57 -12.39 16.68 -4.25
CA LYS A 57 -11.69 17.58 -3.33
C LYS A 57 -11.36 16.89 -2.01
N ARG A 58 -10.14 16.37 -1.91
CA ARG A 58 -9.61 15.74 -0.71
C ARG A 58 -8.92 16.76 0.22
N TYR A 59 -9.59 17.12 1.31
CA TYR A 59 -9.09 18.01 2.36
C TYR A 59 -9.38 17.44 3.75
N GLU A 60 -8.62 17.89 4.74
CA GLU A 60 -8.87 17.56 6.14
C GLU A 60 -9.92 18.49 6.76
N LYS A 61 -9.82 19.80 6.48
CA LYS A 61 -10.70 20.82 7.07
C LYS A 61 -11.59 21.47 6.01
N TYR A 62 -12.79 21.86 6.44
CA TYR A 62 -13.74 22.58 5.58
C TYR A 62 -13.23 23.95 5.12
N SER A 63 -12.44 24.65 5.95
CA SER A 63 -11.82 25.94 5.59
C SER A 63 -10.95 25.84 4.34
N ASP A 64 -10.20 24.74 4.24
CA ASP A 64 -9.29 24.48 3.12
C ASP A 64 -10.08 24.09 1.88
N LEU A 65 -11.11 23.24 2.05
CA LEU A 65 -12.07 22.90 0.99
C LEU A 65 -12.71 24.18 0.41
N ARG A 66 -13.25 25.05 1.27
CA ARG A 66 -13.90 26.30 0.88
C ARG A 66 -12.95 27.19 0.05
N THR A 67 -11.71 27.33 0.49
CA THR A 67 -10.69 28.12 -0.22
C THR A 67 -10.34 27.48 -1.57
N GLY A 68 -10.23 26.16 -1.61
CA GLY A 68 -10.03 25.40 -2.85
C GLY A 68 -11.19 25.57 -3.84
N LEU A 69 -12.42 25.54 -3.36
CA LEU A 69 -13.63 25.69 -4.19
C LEU A 69 -13.80 27.10 -4.75
N LYS A 70 -13.37 28.15 -4.02
CA LYS A 70 -13.34 29.51 -4.58
C LYS A 70 -12.41 29.63 -5.80
N LYS A 71 -11.22 29.04 -5.71
CA LYS A 71 -10.28 28.97 -6.83
C LYS A 71 -10.83 28.10 -7.97
N GLU A 72 -11.57 27.05 -7.63
CA GLU A 72 -12.25 26.20 -8.60
C GLU A 72 -13.34 26.96 -9.37
N ALA A 73 -14.17 27.74 -8.69
CA ALA A 73 -15.21 28.55 -9.31
C ALA A 73 -14.64 29.50 -10.37
N GLU A 74 -13.48 30.11 -10.12
CA GLU A 74 -12.79 30.95 -11.10
C GLU A 74 -12.29 30.18 -12.33
N LYS A 75 -11.89 28.92 -12.15
CA LYS A 75 -11.47 28.05 -13.27
C LYS A 75 -12.65 27.61 -14.12
N ILE A 76 -13.76 27.23 -13.50
CA ILE A 76 -14.97 26.79 -14.21
C ILE A 76 -15.47 27.89 -15.15
N LYS A 77 -15.43 29.16 -14.71
CA LYS A 77 -15.78 30.31 -15.56
C LYS A 77 -14.92 30.43 -16.82
N LYS A 78 -13.67 29.96 -16.78
CA LYS A 78 -12.71 29.99 -17.89
C LYS A 78 -12.77 28.74 -18.78
N LEU A 79 -13.64 27.77 -18.48
CA LEU A 79 -13.77 26.57 -19.31
C LEU A 79 -14.38 26.93 -20.67
N PRO A 80 -13.87 26.35 -21.77
CA PRO A 80 -14.36 26.61 -23.12
C PRO A 80 -15.80 26.11 -23.31
N GLN A 81 -16.21 25.08 -22.56
CA GLN A 81 -17.57 24.56 -22.56
C GLN A 81 -18.11 24.52 -21.13
N GLN A 82 -19.23 25.21 -20.90
CA GLN A 82 -19.87 25.23 -19.60
C GLN A 82 -20.55 23.87 -19.30
N PRO A 83 -20.37 23.31 -18.10
CA PRO A 83 -21.00 22.05 -17.73
C PRO A 83 -22.51 22.21 -17.55
N THR A 84 -23.26 21.21 -17.99
CA THR A 84 -24.73 21.15 -17.76
C THR A 84 -25.10 20.70 -16.36
N ARG A 85 -24.18 20.00 -15.68
CA ARG A 85 -24.27 19.56 -14.28
C ARG A 85 -22.84 19.48 -13.74
N TYR A 86 -22.65 19.91 -12.49
CA TYR A 86 -21.35 19.87 -11.82
C TYR A 86 -21.51 19.16 -10.47
N ILE A 87 -20.69 18.14 -10.22
CA ILE A 87 -20.72 17.34 -8.99
C ILE A 87 -19.42 17.56 -8.20
N ILE A 88 -19.53 17.69 -6.88
CA ILE A 88 -18.40 17.73 -5.96
C ILE A 88 -18.41 16.46 -5.11
N THR A 89 -17.27 15.78 -5.04
CA THR A 89 -16.99 14.81 -3.97
C THR A 89 -15.95 15.40 -3.02
N SER A 90 -16.13 15.19 -1.72
CA SER A 90 -15.17 15.65 -0.71
C SER A 90 -14.96 14.65 0.42
N SER A 91 -13.72 14.60 0.91
CA SER A 91 -13.35 13.81 2.08
C SER A 91 -13.78 14.44 3.42
N VAL A 92 -14.33 15.66 3.40
CA VAL A 92 -14.78 16.38 4.60
C VAL A 92 -16.25 16.07 4.87
N SER A 93 -16.64 15.91 6.14
CA SER A 93 -18.06 15.84 6.53
C SER A 93 -18.75 17.19 6.32
N LEU A 94 -19.93 17.19 5.70
CA LEU A 94 -20.63 18.41 5.30
C LEU A 94 -21.97 18.53 6.00
N THR A 95 -22.18 19.66 6.69
CA THR A 95 -23.49 20.04 7.22
C THR A 95 -24.36 20.62 6.10
N ASN A 96 -25.67 20.74 6.34
CA ASN A 96 -26.59 21.40 5.39
C ASN A 96 -26.14 22.85 5.08
N LYS A 97 -25.66 23.58 6.09
CA LYS A 97 -25.08 24.92 5.92
C LYS A 97 -23.86 24.90 4.99
N ASN A 98 -22.96 23.93 5.17
CA ASN A 98 -21.78 23.77 4.32
C ASN A 98 -22.16 23.46 2.87
N LYS A 99 -23.17 22.60 2.65
CA LYS A 99 -23.66 22.27 1.28
C LYS A 99 -24.28 23.49 0.61
N ASN A 100 -25.09 24.27 1.32
CA ASN A 100 -25.67 25.52 0.79
C ASN A 100 -24.58 26.54 0.42
N GLU A 101 -23.54 26.67 1.24
CA GLU A 101 -22.41 27.54 0.95
C GLU A 101 -21.61 27.08 -0.28
N ILE A 102 -21.33 25.78 -0.41
CA ILE A 102 -20.66 25.21 -1.59
C ILE A 102 -21.48 25.48 -2.86
N LYS A 103 -22.80 25.26 -2.78
CA LYS A 103 -23.73 25.56 -3.88
C LYS A 103 -23.65 27.03 -4.29
N ALA A 104 -23.65 27.95 -3.32
CA ALA A 104 -23.53 29.38 -3.59
C ALA A 104 -22.20 29.74 -4.30
N ILE A 105 -21.08 29.15 -3.87
CA ILE A 105 -19.75 29.38 -4.48
C ILE A 105 -19.72 28.92 -5.94
N LEU A 106 -20.38 27.80 -6.26
CA LEU A 106 -20.34 27.15 -7.57
C LEU A 106 -21.60 27.37 -8.41
N THR A 107 -22.44 28.33 -8.03
CA THR A 107 -23.59 28.76 -8.83
C THR A 107 -23.10 29.41 -10.14
N PRO A 108 -23.71 29.11 -11.31
CA PRO A 108 -24.94 28.34 -11.54
C PRO A 108 -24.75 26.84 -11.87
N TYR A 109 -23.54 26.30 -11.71
CA TYR A 109 -23.16 24.98 -12.22
C TYR A 109 -23.66 23.81 -11.37
N ILE A 110 -23.75 24.01 -10.05
CA ILE A 110 -24.38 23.06 -9.12
C ILE A 110 -25.87 23.36 -9.03
N LYS A 111 -26.71 22.44 -9.52
CA LYS A 111 -28.16 22.63 -9.57
C LYS A 111 -28.80 22.32 -8.23
N ASN A 112 -28.42 21.19 -7.63
CA ASN A 112 -29.03 20.69 -6.40
C ASN A 112 -27.99 20.36 -5.33
N ASN A 113 -28.41 20.38 -4.06
CA ASN A 113 -27.54 19.95 -2.95
C ASN A 113 -27.18 18.46 -3.03
N SER A 114 -27.94 17.67 -3.78
CA SER A 114 -27.65 16.26 -4.09
C SER A 114 -26.45 16.08 -5.02
N ASP A 115 -25.97 17.14 -5.68
CA ASP A 115 -24.74 17.11 -6.48
C ASP A 115 -23.47 17.32 -5.61
N ILE A 116 -23.63 17.46 -4.29
CA ILE A 116 -22.53 17.67 -3.33
C ILE A 116 -22.47 16.46 -2.39
N TYR A 117 -21.45 15.64 -2.59
CA TYR A 117 -21.15 14.45 -1.79
C TYR A 117 -20.01 14.77 -0.81
N GLY A 118 -20.34 14.84 0.48
CA GLY A 118 -19.36 14.88 1.57
C GLY A 118 -18.94 13.49 2.02
N ARG A 119 -18.11 13.44 3.06
CA ARG A 119 -17.61 12.19 3.66
C ARG A 119 -18.75 11.23 4.02
N ASP A 120 -19.82 11.75 4.61
CA ASP A 120 -20.94 10.94 5.09
C ASP A 120 -21.76 10.38 3.91
N ASP A 121 -21.94 11.17 2.85
CA ASP A 121 -22.61 10.72 1.62
C ASP A 121 -21.80 9.61 0.92
N LEU A 122 -20.48 9.78 0.79
CA LEU A 122 -19.59 8.76 0.20
C LEU A 122 -19.57 7.47 1.04
N ASN A 123 -19.59 7.58 2.37
CA ASN A 123 -19.73 6.41 3.24
C ASN A 123 -21.08 5.71 3.08
N ASN A 124 -22.16 6.48 2.90
CA ASN A 124 -23.47 5.89 2.60
C ASN A 124 -23.45 5.10 1.27
N LEU A 125 -22.84 5.66 0.22
CA LEU A 125 -22.66 4.97 -1.06
C LEU A 125 -21.84 3.68 -0.93
N LEU A 126 -20.81 3.66 -0.07
CA LEU A 126 -20.05 2.44 0.21
C LEU A 126 -20.92 1.35 0.84
N GLY A 127 -21.85 1.74 1.72
CA GLY A 127 -22.83 0.80 2.28
C GLY A 127 -23.80 0.23 1.25
N LEU A 128 -24.15 1.02 0.23
CA LEU A 128 -25.01 0.59 -0.88
C LEU A 128 -24.26 -0.23 -1.94
N HIS A 129 -22.94 -0.06 -2.05
CA HIS A 129 -22.09 -0.73 -3.03
C HIS A 129 -20.92 -1.52 -2.40
N PRO A 130 -21.17 -2.63 -1.69
CA PRO A 130 -20.13 -3.41 -1.01
C PRO A 130 -19.06 -4.02 -1.94
N SER A 131 -19.34 -4.13 -3.24
CA SER A 131 -18.36 -4.59 -4.23
C SER A 131 -17.23 -3.57 -4.45
N ILE A 132 -17.55 -2.27 -4.40
CA ILE A 132 -16.58 -1.18 -4.54
C ILE A 132 -15.71 -1.10 -3.29
N GLU A 133 -16.33 -1.24 -2.11
CA GLU A 133 -15.63 -1.29 -0.84
C GLU A 133 -14.56 -2.40 -0.82
N ARG A 134 -14.90 -3.59 -1.34
CA ARG A 134 -13.97 -4.73 -1.49
C ARG A 134 -12.88 -4.50 -2.52
N LYS A 135 -13.17 -3.76 -3.59
CA LYS A 135 -12.19 -3.38 -4.62
C LYS A 135 -11.13 -2.42 -4.06
N HIS A 136 -11.55 -1.48 -3.23
CA HIS A 136 -10.68 -0.45 -2.63
C HIS A 136 -10.15 -0.92 -1.27
N TYR A 137 -9.21 -1.87 -1.28
CA TYR A 137 -8.69 -2.53 -0.07
C TYR A 137 -8.17 -1.57 1.02
N LYS A 138 -7.66 -0.38 0.65
CA LYS A 138 -7.24 0.65 1.62
C LYS A 138 -8.41 1.14 2.49
N LEU A 139 -9.66 1.08 2.02
CA LEU A 139 -10.83 1.39 2.83
C LEU A 139 -10.90 0.41 3.99
N TRP A 140 -10.93 -0.89 3.68
CA TRP A 140 -10.96 -1.96 4.67
C TRP A 140 -9.83 -1.82 5.69
N LEU A 141 -8.57 -1.76 5.22
CA LEU A 141 -7.42 -1.71 6.12
C LEU A 141 -7.39 -0.46 6.99
N SER A 142 -8.01 0.64 6.55
CA SER A 142 -8.03 1.90 7.30
C SER A 142 -9.36 2.20 8.00
N SER A 143 -10.25 1.21 8.09
CA SER A 143 -11.51 1.35 8.82
C SER A 143 -11.24 1.44 10.31
N VAL A 144 -11.91 2.36 11.00
CA VAL A 144 -11.78 2.52 12.47
C VAL A 144 -12.11 1.20 13.19
N ASN A 145 -13.08 0.44 12.68
CA ASN A 145 -13.48 -0.85 13.27
C ASN A 145 -12.42 -1.95 13.05
N ILE A 146 -11.71 -1.92 11.92
CA ILE A 146 -10.65 -2.88 11.63
C ILE A 146 -9.40 -2.51 12.40
N LEU A 147 -9.09 -1.22 12.48
CA LEU A 147 -7.97 -0.71 13.26
C LEU A 147 -8.19 -0.94 14.76
N SER A 148 -9.41 -0.75 15.28
CA SER A 148 -9.73 -1.10 16.66
C SER A 148 -9.62 -2.61 16.89
N ARG A 149 -10.06 -3.45 15.94
CA ARG A 149 -9.83 -4.91 16.01
C ARG A 149 -8.34 -5.26 16.01
N ILE A 150 -7.52 -4.60 15.22
CA ILE A 150 -6.05 -4.79 15.23
C ILE A 150 -5.47 -4.32 16.57
N GLN A 151 -5.93 -3.19 17.10
CA GLN A 151 -5.51 -2.66 18.41
C GLN A 151 -5.92 -3.58 19.57
N HIS A 152 -7.11 -4.17 19.51
CA HIS A 152 -7.60 -5.13 20.51
C HIS A 152 -7.05 -6.54 20.30
N SER A 153 -6.50 -6.85 19.12
CA SER A 153 -5.85 -8.12 18.87
C SER A 153 -4.63 -8.24 19.78
N LYS A 154 -4.42 -9.43 20.35
CA LYS A 154 -3.20 -9.66 21.13
C LYS A 154 -2.06 -9.82 20.14
N ILE A 155 -1.18 -8.83 20.16
CA ILE A 155 0.06 -8.82 19.40
C ILE A 155 1.17 -9.33 20.32
N TYR A 156 1.73 -10.48 19.98
CA TYR A 156 2.84 -11.06 20.73
C TYR A 156 4.18 -10.73 20.07
N ASN A 157 5.21 -10.60 20.90
CA ASN A 157 6.61 -10.39 20.49
C ASN A 157 6.85 -9.08 19.71
N GLN A 158 6.04 -8.05 19.94
CA GLN A 158 6.30 -6.67 19.50
C GLN A 158 6.12 -5.65 20.64
N THR A 159 6.91 -4.58 20.59
CA THR A 159 6.78 -3.38 21.43
C THR A 159 5.53 -2.57 21.05
N SER A 160 5.08 -1.65 21.90
CA SER A 160 3.94 -0.73 21.76
C SER A 160 3.93 0.22 20.52
N PHE A 161 4.74 -0.04 19.50
CA PHE A 161 5.01 0.78 18.32
C PHE A 161 4.29 0.31 17.03
N GLU A 162 3.41 -0.69 17.13
CA GLU A 162 2.74 -1.34 15.99
C GLU A 162 1.81 -0.41 15.21
N GLU A 163 0.98 0.39 15.89
CA GLU A 163 -0.09 1.17 15.25
C GLU A 163 0.45 2.17 14.23
N ASP A 164 1.43 2.98 14.60
CA ASP A 164 2.03 3.96 13.67
C ASP A 164 2.68 3.29 12.46
N VAL A 165 3.26 2.11 12.66
CA VAL A 165 3.86 1.32 11.58
C VAL A 165 2.77 0.75 10.67
N ILE A 166 1.67 0.26 11.22
CA ILE A 166 0.48 -0.21 10.49
C ILE A 166 -0.05 0.92 9.59
N PHE A 167 -0.38 2.07 10.17
CA PHE A 167 -0.94 3.20 9.42
C PHE A 167 0.00 3.70 8.33
N ARG A 168 1.30 3.77 8.63
CA ARG A 168 2.30 4.18 7.65
C ARG A 168 2.38 3.20 6.50
N ASN A 169 2.44 1.90 6.78
CA ASN A 169 2.50 0.85 5.76
C ASN A 169 1.27 0.87 4.86
N ILE A 170 0.07 1.04 5.43
CA ILE A 170 -1.18 1.11 4.65
C ILE A 170 -1.17 2.32 3.69
N LYS A 171 -0.68 3.49 4.14
CA LYS A 171 -0.63 4.70 3.30
C LYS A 171 0.30 4.53 2.09
N ILE A 172 1.51 3.98 2.32
CA ILE A 172 2.52 3.84 1.27
C ILE A 172 2.30 2.63 0.36
N TYR A 173 1.63 1.59 0.86
CA TYR A 173 1.43 0.35 0.12
C TYR A 173 0.61 0.58 -1.15
N VAL A 174 1.03 -0.11 -2.21
CA VAL A 174 0.37 -0.14 -3.51
C VAL A 174 0.07 -1.60 -3.80
N GLN A 175 -1.22 -1.93 -3.90
CA GLN A 175 -1.63 -3.28 -4.23
C GLN A 175 -1.20 -3.63 -5.65
N ASN A 176 -0.62 -4.81 -5.78
CA ASN A 176 -0.28 -5.45 -7.04
C ASN A 176 -0.74 -6.92 -7.01
N GLU A 177 -0.48 -7.64 -8.09
CA GLU A 177 -0.93 -9.03 -8.28
C GLU A 177 -0.45 -9.98 -7.16
N SER A 178 0.71 -9.71 -6.56
CA SER A 178 1.28 -10.52 -5.48
C SER A 178 0.35 -10.64 -4.27
N PHE A 179 -0.49 -9.63 -4.00
CA PHE A 179 -1.47 -9.72 -2.91
C PHE A 179 -2.54 -10.75 -3.20
N LYS A 180 -3.09 -10.73 -4.42
CA LYS A 180 -4.13 -11.67 -4.83
C LYS A 180 -3.56 -13.09 -4.87
N GLU A 181 -2.39 -13.25 -5.46
CA GLU A 181 -1.68 -14.53 -5.54
C GLU A 181 -1.41 -15.11 -4.15
N ALA A 182 -0.80 -14.34 -3.25
CA ALA A 182 -0.53 -14.80 -1.89
C ALA A 182 -1.83 -15.17 -1.15
N LEU A 183 -2.91 -14.40 -1.35
CA LEU A 183 -4.19 -14.69 -0.72
C LEU A 183 -4.81 -16.00 -1.24
N GLU A 184 -4.73 -16.27 -2.54
CA GLU A 184 -5.22 -17.54 -3.12
C GLU A 184 -4.40 -18.73 -2.61
N ILE A 185 -3.08 -18.59 -2.50
CA ILE A 185 -2.20 -19.62 -1.92
C ILE A 185 -2.58 -19.89 -0.45
N ILE A 186 -2.80 -18.85 0.36
CA ILE A 186 -3.23 -19.01 1.77
C ILE A 186 -4.62 -19.66 1.85
N LYS A 187 -5.55 -19.35 0.95
CA LYS A 187 -6.86 -20.00 0.94
C LYS A 187 -6.76 -21.50 0.68
N LYS A 188 -5.89 -21.91 -0.25
CA LYS A 188 -5.64 -23.31 -0.61
C LYS A 188 -4.89 -24.07 0.49
N ASN A 189 -3.85 -23.48 1.06
CA ASN A 189 -2.87 -24.19 1.89
C ASN A 189 -2.83 -23.78 3.36
N LYS A 190 -3.51 -22.70 3.76
CA LYS A 190 -3.39 -22.00 5.06
C LYS A 190 -2.04 -21.35 5.34
N TYR A 191 -1.07 -21.50 4.45
CA TYR A 191 0.21 -20.80 4.54
C TYR A 191 0.68 -20.29 3.19
N VAL A 192 1.62 -19.35 3.21
CA VAL A 192 2.32 -18.86 2.01
C VAL A 192 3.78 -18.55 2.34
N ILE A 193 4.65 -18.85 1.40
CA ILE A 193 6.05 -18.39 1.40
C ILE A 193 6.16 -17.22 0.43
N ILE A 194 6.44 -16.04 0.96
CA ILE A 194 6.69 -14.82 0.20
C ILE A 194 8.20 -14.72 -0.04
N SER A 195 8.64 -14.99 -1.26
CA SER A 195 10.04 -14.92 -1.67
C SER A 195 10.30 -13.74 -2.60
N GLY A 196 11.57 -13.41 -2.88
CA GLY A 196 11.93 -12.30 -3.76
C GLY A 196 13.20 -11.56 -3.33
N ILE A 197 13.62 -10.57 -4.12
CA ILE A 197 14.85 -9.81 -3.87
C ILE A 197 14.77 -8.92 -2.61
N PRO A 198 15.89 -8.57 -1.96
CA PRO A 198 15.90 -7.63 -0.84
C PRO A 198 15.21 -6.30 -1.16
N GLY A 199 14.40 -5.79 -0.22
CA GLY A 199 13.75 -4.47 -0.35
C GLY A 199 12.55 -4.37 -1.30
N ILE A 200 12.18 -5.45 -1.99
CA ILE A 200 11.04 -5.46 -2.91
C ILE A 200 9.68 -5.29 -2.21
N GLY A 201 9.61 -5.37 -0.88
CA GLY A 201 8.37 -5.18 -0.12
C GLY A 201 7.69 -6.45 0.39
N LYS A 202 8.42 -7.58 0.51
CA LYS A 202 7.89 -8.84 1.07
C LYS A 202 7.30 -8.67 2.47
N THR A 203 8.06 -8.06 3.38
CA THR A 203 7.63 -7.80 4.77
C THR A 203 6.40 -6.89 4.80
N THR A 204 6.34 -5.90 3.89
CA THR A 204 5.16 -5.03 3.74
C THR A 204 3.95 -5.85 3.29
N LEU A 205 4.08 -6.68 2.26
CA LEU A 205 3.02 -7.55 1.78
C LEU A 205 2.53 -8.52 2.87
N ALA A 206 3.45 -9.16 3.60
CA ALA A 206 3.15 -10.05 4.70
C ALA A 206 2.33 -9.36 5.79
N ARG A 207 2.74 -8.16 6.21
CA ARG A 207 2.00 -7.36 7.19
C ARG A 207 0.60 -6.99 6.70
N ILE A 208 0.47 -6.58 5.44
CA ILE A 208 -0.85 -6.28 4.84
C ILE A 208 -1.77 -7.51 4.85
N LEU A 209 -1.23 -8.72 4.60
CA LEU A 209 -1.98 -9.97 4.71
C LEU A 209 -2.37 -10.28 6.16
N VAL A 210 -1.47 -10.08 7.13
CA VAL A 210 -1.80 -10.19 8.57
C VAL A 210 -2.99 -9.30 8.90
N TYR A 211 -2.93 -8.02 8.52
CA TYR A 211 -4.01 -7.06 8.81
C TYR A 211 -5.32 -7.45 8.12
N TYR A 212 -5.24 -8.00 6.90
CA TYR A 212 -6.40 -8.56 6.22
C TYR A 212 -7.04 -9.68 7.05
N PHE A 213 -6.28 -10.61 7.62
CA PHE A 213 -6.85 -11.70 8.42
C PHE A 213 -7.41 -11.22 9.76
N LEU A 214 -6.72 -10.31 10.45
CA LEU A 214 -7.24 -9.68 11.68
C LEU A 214 -8.57 -8.97 11.41
N ALA A 215 -8.67 -8.23 10.31
CA ALA A 215 -9.92 -7.60 9.86
C ALA A 215 -11.04 -8.64 9.66
N ASN A 216 -10.69 -9.81 9.14
CA ASN A 216 -11.59 -10.92 8.81
C ASN A 216 -11.74 -11.94 9.94
N GLY A 217 -11.64 -11.49 11.19
CA GLY A 217 -12.05 -12.26 12.36
C GLY A 217 -10.98 -13.17 12.96
N PHE A 218 -9.70 -12.97 12.61
CA PHE A 218 -8.59 -13.49 13.41
C PHE A 218 -8.36 -12.62 14.64
N GLU A 219 -8.00 -13.25 15.75
CA GLU A 219 -8.00 -12.64 17.09
C GLU A 219 -6.60 -12.26 17.58
N GLU A 220 -5.58 -12.99 17.14
CA GLU A 220 -4.20 -12.80 17.61
C GLU A 220 -3.22 -12.77 16.45
N PHE A 221 -2.25 -11.87 16.57
CA PHE A 221 -1.11 -11.76 15.67
C PHE A 221 0.16 -12.17 16.41
N ILE A 222 0.87 -13.15 15.84
CA ILE A 222 2.09 -13.70 16.41
C ILE A 222 3.23 -13.44 15.43
N LEU A 223 4.10 -12.48 15.77
CA LEU A 223 5.34 -12.26 15.05
C LEU A 223 6.41 -13.23 15.59
N LEU A 224 6.95 -14.05 14.69
CA LEU A 224 8.06 -14.95 14.98
C LEU A 224 9.36 -14.22 14.62
N SER A 225 10.13 -13.86 15.66
CA SER A 225 11.30 -13.00 15.49
C SER A 225 12.60 -13.80 15.38
N GLU A 226 12.74 -14.88 16.15
CA GLU A 226 13.99 -15.62 16.28
C GLU A 226 13.86 -17.08 15.83
N SER A 227 12.74 -17.74 16.15
CA SER A 227 12.55 -19.15 15.80
C SER A 227 11.09 -19.58 15.66
N ILE A 228 10.87 -20.68 14.94
CA ILE A 228 9.55 -21.33 14.88
C ILE A 228 9.09 -21.88 16.24
N GLY A 229 10.02 -22.05 17.20
CA GLY A 229 9.71 -22.52 18.55
C GLY A 229 8.78 -21.57 19.30
N GLU A 230 8.86 -20.27 19.07
CA GLU A 230 7.91 -19.28 19.58
C GLU A 230 6.47 -19.59 19.11
N GLY A 231 6.33 -19.98 17.85
CA GLY A 231 5.06 -20.35 17.25
C GLY A 231 4.42 -21.54 17.95
N TYR A 232 5.20 -22.56 18.30
CA TYR A 232 4.71 -23.69 19.08
C TYR A 232 4.26 -23.31 20.50
N LYS A 233 4.99 -22.41 21.18
CA LYS A 233 4.66 -21.96 22.54
C LYS A 233 3.37 -21.14 22.57
N LEU A 234 3.16 -20.29 21.57
CA LEU A 234 2.01 -19.39 21.47
C LEU A 234 0.82 -20.00 20.72
N TYR A 235 0.96 -21.21 20.19
CA TYR A 235 -0.12 -21.91 19.48
C TYR A 235 -1.28 -22.23 20.43
N ASP A 236 -2.45 -21.66 20.16
CA ASP A 236 -3.69 -21.89 20.91
C ASP A 236 -4.73 -22.54 20.01
N LYS A 237 -5.16 -23.77 20.32
CA LYS A 237 -6.15 -24.51 19.52
C LYS A 237 -7.48 -23.76 19.39
N ASN A 238 -7.88 -23.01 20.42
CA ASN A 238 -9.22 -22.44 20.53
C ASN A 238 -9.36 -21.07 19.85
N LYS A 239 -8.25 -20.38 19.57
CA LYS A 239 -8.26 -19.03 18.97
C LYS A 239 -7.93 -19.02 17.50
N LYS A 240 -8.45 -18.02 16.77
CA LYS A 240 -8.00 -17.75 15.40
C LYS A 240 -6.70 -16.94 15.41
N GLN A 241 -5.60 -17.53 14.95
CA GLN A 241 -4.27 -16.92 15.05
C GLN A 241 -3.59 -16.80 13.68
N VAL A 242 -2.95 -15.66 13.43
CA VAL A 242 -2.11 -15.45 12.26
C VAL A 242 -0.65 -15.31 12.68
N PHE A 243 0.21 -16.16 12.12
CA PHE A 243 1.64 -16.19 12.38
C PHE A 243 2.39 -15.54 11.23
N PHE A 244 3.38 -14.71 11.55
CA PHE A 244 4.30 -14.16 10.55
C PHE A 244 5.74 -14.45 10.95
N PHE A 245 6.50 -15.14 10.10
CA PHE A 245 7.93 -15.33 10.27
C PHE A 245 8.71 -14.55 9.21
N ASP A 246 9.26 -13.40 9.62
CA ASP A 246 9.98 -12.50 8.72
C ASP A 246 11.48 -12.87 8.63
N ASP A 247 11.96 -13.05 7.39
CA ASP A 247 13.32 -13.47 7.05
C ASP A 247 13.71 -14.81 7.73
N PHE A 248 12.79 -15.79 7.70
CA PHE A 248 12.87 -17.03 8.49
C PHE A 248 14.10 -17.92 8.20
N LEU A 249 14.73 -17.74 7.04
CA LEU A 249 15.96 -18.43 6.65
C LEU A 249 17.20 -17.52 6.68
N GLY A 250 17.03 -16.19 6.81
CA GLY A 250 18.09 -15.22 6.59
C GLY A 250 18.68 -14.58 7.85
N LYS A 251 17.94 -14.52 8.97
CA LYS A 251 18.41 -13.86 10.21
C LYS A 251 19.42 -14.68 11.01
N ARG A 252 19.38 -16.00 10.89
CA ARG A 252 20.41 -16.88 11.42
C ARG A 252 21.40 -17.20 10.31
N ASN A 253 22.62 -17.52 10.72
CA ASN A 253 23.55 -18.32 9.93
C ASN A 253 22.96 -19.73 9.69
N PHE A 254 21.77 -19.81 9.06
CA PHE A 254 21.00 -21.03 8.81
C PHE A 254 21.86 -22.09 8.10
N PHE A 255 22.82 -21.62 7.30
CA PHE A 255 23.79 -22.44 6.57
C PHE A 255 25.19 -22.52 7.20
N LYS A 256 25.51 -21.71 8.24
CA LYS A 256 26.86 -21.61 8.83
C LYS A 256 26.96 -22.13 10.27
N ALA A 257 25.85 -22.20 11.01
CA ALA A 257 25.84 -22.80 12.33
C ALA A 257 25.75 -24.32 12.18
N ASN A 258 26.74 -25.07 12.67
CA ASN A 258 26.57 -26.48 12.98
C ASN A 258 25.34 -26.63 13.88
N PHE A 259 24.24 -27.06 13.27
CA PHE A 259 23.00 -27.57 13.85
C PHE A 259 22.80 -27.31 15.35
N ALA A 260 22.30 -26.11 15.66
CA ALA A 260 21.37 -26.01 16.78
C ALA A 260 20.01 -26.59 16.33
N ASN A 261 19.85 -27.92 16.46
CA ASN A 261 18.56 -28.63 16.61
C ASN A 261 17.51 -28.54 15.48
N ASN A 262 17.53 -29.45 14.47
CA ASN A 262 16.37 -29.86 13.65
C ASN A 262 15.37 -28.74 13.26
N GLU A 263 15.86 -27.54 12.95
CA GLU A 263 15.01 -26.36 12.82
C GLU A 263 14.18 -26.41 11.54
N ASP A 264 14.77 -26.93 10.47
CA ASP A 264 14.13 -27.31 9.22
C ASP A 264 12.93 -28.26 9.45
N ALA A 265 13.14 -29.36 10.16
CA ALA A 265 12.09 -30.32 10.48
C ALA A 265 10.99 -29.68 11.35
N ARG A 266 11.36 -28.80 12.29
CA ARG A 266 10.39 -28.04 13.10
C ARG A 266 9.56 -27.07 12.27
N ILE A 267 10.16 -26.36 11.32
CA ILE A 267 9.45 -25.47 10.39
C ILE A 267 8.44 -26.28 9.57
N ILE A 268 8.88 -27.39 8.97
CA ILE A 268 8.01 -28.25 8.16
C ILE A 268 6.87 -28.84 8.98
N ASN A 269 7.15 -29.35 10.18
CA ASN A 269 6.12 -29.88 11.06
C ASN A 269 5.12 -28.82 11.52
N PHE A 270 5.57 -27.58 11.72
CA PHE A 270 4.68 -26.47 12.04
C PHE A 270 3.79 -26.11 10.85
N ILE A 271 4.35 -26.07 9.64
CA ILE A 271 3.58 -25.86 8.40
C ILE A 271 2.49 -26.93 8.24
N LYS A 272 2.83 -28.22 8.43
CA LYS A 272 1.85 -29.33 8.39
C LYS A 272 0.73 -29.12 9.41
N LYS A 273 1.10 -28.79 10.65
CA LYS A 273 0.15 -28.51 11.73
C LYS A 273 -0.79 -27.33 11.42
N ILE A 274 -0.29 -26.29 10.73
CA ILE A 274 -1.10 -25.14 10.30
C ILE A 274 -2.04 -25.53 9.16
N ASN A 275 -1.56 -26.30 8.18
CA ASN A 275 -2.35 -26.77 7.04
C ASN A 275 -3.57 -27.61 7.50
N GLU A 276 -3.38 -28.48 8.48
CA GLU A 276 -4.45 -29.29 9.09
C GLU A 276 -5.43 -28.49 9.96
N SER A 277 -5.09 -27.22 10.28
CA SER A 277 -5.91 -26.40 11.15
C SER A 277 -7.04 -25.67 10.40
N LYS A 278 -8.16 -25.45 11.10
CA LYS A 278 -9.29 -24.67 10.55
C LYS A 278 -9.16 -23.17 10.78
N ASN A 279 -8.32 -22.76 11.73
CA ASN A 279 -8.32 -21.42 12.30
C ASN A 279 -6.92 -20.80 12.43
N LYS A 280 -5.89 -21.35 11.77
CA LYS A 280 -4.54 -20.80 11.79
C LYS A 280 -4.08 -20.45 10.39
N ILE A 281 -3.25 -19.41 10.31
CA ILE A 281 -2.60 -18.99 9.07
C ILE A 281 -1.14 -18.72 9.36
N LEU A 282 -0.27 -19.14 8.44
CA LEU A 282 1.17 -18.91 8.54
C LEU A 282 1.69 -18.17 7.31
N ILE A 283 2.34 -17.04 7.54
CA ILE A 283 2.98 -16.23 6.50
C ILE A 283 4.48 -16.29 6.75
N LEU A 284 5.24 -16.72 5.75
CA LEU A 284 6.69 -16.83 5.81
C LEU A 284 7.27 -15.85 4.79
N ALA A 285 8.29 -15.09 5.14
CA ALA A 285 9.00 -14.23 4.18
C ALA A 285 10.49 -14.57 4.17
N THR A 286 11.08 -14.66 2.98
CA THR A 286 12.52 -14.93 2.81
C THR A 286 13.05 -14.37 1.49
N ARG A 287 14.37 -14.35 1.32
CA ARG A 287 14.98 -14.00 0.04
C ARG A 287 14.93 -15.19 -0.90
N GLU A 288 14.74 -14.93 -2.18
CA GLU A 288 14.60 -15.98 -3.19
C GLU A 288 15.85 -16.87 -3.29
N TYR A 289 17.05 -16.27 -3.36
CA TYR A 289 18.29 -17.05 -3.40
C TYR A 289 18.49 -17.92 -2.16
N ILE A 290 18.09 -17.42 -0.98
CA ILE A 290 18.15 -18.17 0.28
C ILE A 290 17.18 -19.35 0.25
N LEU A 291 15.96 -19.14 -0.26
CA LEU A 291 14.98 -20.21 -0.42
C LEU A 291 15.48 -21.28 -1.38
N ASN A 292 16.07 -20.89 -2.51
CA ASN A 292 16.62 -21.83 -3.49
C ASN A 292 17.80 -22.61 -2.90
N GLN A 293 18.69 -21.95 -2.16
CA GLN A 293 19.76 -22.63 -1.42
C GLN A 293 19.20 -23.63 -0.40
N ALA A 294 18.15 -23.27 0.34
CA ALA A 294 17.52 -24.17 1.30
C ALA A 294 16.89 -25.40 0.64
N LYS A 295 16.25 -25.26 -0.53
CA LYS A 295 15.69 -26.39 -1.30
C LYS A 295 16.77 -27.37 -1.77
N ILE A 296 17.95 -26.86 -2.15
CA ILE A 296 19.08 -27.69 -2.58
C ILE A 296 19.74 -28.38 -1.37
N THR A 297 19.83 -27.67 -0.25
CA THR A 297 20.59 -28.13 0.92
C THR A 297 19.79 -29.11 1.78
N PHE A 298 18.48 -28.93 1.89
CA PHE A 298 17.62 -29.71 2.79
C PHE A 298 16.46 -30.34 2.02
N GLU A 299 16.44 -31.67 1.96
CA GLU A 299 15.39 -32.47 1.33
C GLU A 299 13.99 -32.14 1.88
N SER A 300 13.90 -31.80 3.17
CA SER A 300 12.63 -31.44 3.81
C SER A 300 11.94 -30.21 3.18
N PHE A 301 12.69 -29.35 2.48
CA PHE A 301 12.17 -28.17 1.79
C PHE A 301 11.84 -28.41 0.31
N GLU A 302 12.07 -29.61 -0.22
CA GLU A 302 11.75 -29.96 -1.61
C GLU A 302 10.25 -29.80 -1.92
N PHE A 303 9.39 -30.05 -0.93
CA PHE A 303 7.93 -29.88 -1.07
C PHE A 303 7.50 -28.42 -1.33
N PHE A 304 8.37 -27.43 -1.06
CA PHE A 304 8.07 -26.03 -1.39
C PHE A 304 8.03 -25.83 -2.90
N SER A 305 6.83 -25.94 -3.46
CA SER A 305 6.54 -25.80 -4.88
C SER A 305 5.94 -24.43 -5.21
N VAL A 306 5.72 -24.19 -6.51
CA VAL A 306 5.04 -22.98 -7.03
C VAL A 306 3.66 -22.79 -6.38
N ASP A 307 2.98 -23.87 -6.03
CA ASP A 307 1.64 -23.84 -5.41
C ASP A 307 1.63 -23.29 -3.98
N THR A 308 2.79 -23.13 -3.35
CA THR A 308 2.96 -22.73 -1.95
C THR A 308 3.75 -21.43 -1.79
N CYS A 309 4.35 -20.96 -2.89
CA CYS A 309 5.29 -19.85 -2.91
C CYS A 309 4.75 -18.70 -3.77
N CYS A 310 4.60 -17.53 -3.16
CA CYS A 310 4.38 -16.28 -3.85
C CYS A 310 5.72 -15.59 -4.07
N ILE A 311 6.16 -15.51 -5.34
CA ILE A 311 7.40 -14.81 -5.69
C ILE A 311 7.07 -13.33 -5.90
N VAL A 312 7.71 -12.45 -5.14
CA VAL A 312 7.57 -10.99 -5.30
C VAL A 312 8.81 -10.48 -6.01
N ASP A 313 8.66 -10.12 -7.27
CA ASP A 313 9.74 -9.60 -8.11
C ASP A 313 9.35 -8.30 -8.82
N LEU A 314 10.34 -7.67 -9.47
CA LEU A 314 10.17 -6.42 -10.20
C LEU A 314 9.41 -6.57 -11.52
N SER A 315 9.26 -7.78 -12.06
CA SER A 315 8.47 -8.01 -13.28
C SER A 315 6.99 -7.75 -13.03
N LYS A 316 6.53 -8.00 -11.79
CA LYS A 316 5.17 -7.67 -11.32
C LYS A 316 4.95 -6.17 -11.09
N TYR A 317 5.97 -5.34 -11.31
CA TYR A 317 5.95 -3.90 -11.06
C TYR A 317 6.00 -3.17 -12.38
N ASP A 318 4.83 -3.03 -13.00
CA ASP A 318 4.68 -2.21 -14.19
C ASP A 318 4.99 -0.72 -13.90
N LYS A 319 5.06 0.08 -14.96
CA LYS A 319 5.34 1.52 -14.85
C LYS A 319 4.32 2.23 -13.96
N LEU A 320 3.05 1.81 -13.95
CA LEU A 320 2.00 2.42 -13.16
C LEU A 320 2.17 2.12 -11.67
N VAL A 321 2.44 0.87 -11.30
CA VAL A 321 2.73 0.42 -9.93
C VAL A 321 3.95 1.16 -9.40
N ARG A 322 5.05 1.21 -10.16
CA ARG A 322 6.25 1.97 -9.78
C ARG A 322 5.95 3.47 -9.59
N SER A 323 5.15 4.05 -10.48
CA SER A 323 4.72 5.46 -10.35
C SER A 323 3.91 5.68 -9.08
N LYS A 324 2.95 4.80 -8.77
CA LYS A 324 2.13 4.88 -7.55
C LYS A 324 2.97 4.72 -6.29
N ILE A 325 3.95 3.81 -6.30
CA ILE A 325 4.86 3.62 -5.16
C ILE A 325 5.68 4.90 -4.94
N LEU A 326 6.36 5.41 -5.96
CA LEU A 326 7.11 6.66 -5.86
C LEU A 326 6.22 7.81 -5.37
N TYR A 327 5.03 7.95 -5.95
CA TYR A 327 4.07 8.99 -5.58
C TYR A 327 3.65 8.89 -4.11
N ASN A 328 3.24 7.72 -3.64
CA ASN A 328 2.82 7.52 -2.25
C ASN A 328 3.96 7.83 -1.27
N HIS A 329 5.18 7.38 -1.56
CA HIS A 329 6.34 7.69 -0.72
C HIS A 329 6.65 9.19 -0.68
N LEU A 330 6.60 9.90 -1.82
CA LEU A 330 6.81 11.35 -1.83
C LEU A 330 5.68 12.09 -1.11
N TYR A 331 4.42 11.74 -1.39
CA TYR A 331 3.24 12.43 -0.89
C TYR A 331 3.07 12.30 0.63
N PHE A 332 3.34 11.11 1.19
CA PHE A 332 3.22 10.85 2.62
C PHE A 332 4.53 11.07 3.39
N SER A 333 5.58 11.57 2.74
CA SER A 333 6.84 11.94 3.41
C SER A 333 6.80 13.34 4.02
N GLU A 334 7.81 13.64 4.83
CA GLU A 334 8.06 14.99 5.38
C GLU A 334 8.89 15.88 4.42
N LEU A 335 9.03 15.49 3.13
CA LEU A 335 9.83 16.25 2.17
C LEU A 335 9.24 17.63 1.89
N ASP A 336 10.09 18.65 1.92
CA ASP A 336 9.70 19.99 1.48
C ASP A 336 9.43 20.02 -0.04
N LYS A 337 8.53 20.91 -0.46
CA LYS A 337 8.14 21.12 -1.87
C LYS A 337 9.35 21.33 -2.78
N LEU A 338 10.41 21.98 -2.32
CA LEU A 338 11.62 22.20 -3.13
C LEU A 338 12.31 20.89 -3.55
N TYR A 339 12.28 19.86 -2.71
CA TYR A 339 12.81 18.53 -3.04
C TYR A 339 11.93 17.81 -4.06
N ILE A 340 10.61 17.94 -3.92
CA ILE A 340 9.64 17.41 -4.89
C ILE A 340 9.83 18.10 -6.24
N THR A 341 10.04 19.43 -6.27
CA THR A 341 10.32 20.17 -7.50
C THR A 341 11.56 19.62 -8.22
N SER A 342 12.64 19.28 -7.52
CA SER A 342 13.83 18.66 -8.13
C SER A 342 13.54 17.33 -8.85
N ILE A 343 12.60 16.54 -8.32
CA ILE A 343 12.14 15.29 -8.94
C ILE A 343 11.23 15.57 -10.15
N LEU A 344 10.48 16.67 -10.14
CA LEU A 344 9.59 17.05 -11.24
C LEU A 344 10.33 17.71 -12.41
N GLU A 345 11.41 18.45 -12.13
CA GLU A 345 12.25 19.10 -13.12
C GLU A 345 12.68 18.13 -14.22
N ARG A 346 12.56 18.56 -15.49
CA ARG A 346 12.96 17.78 -16.67
C ARG A 346 12.38 16.35 -16.70
N LYS A 347 11.23 16.14 -16.05
CA LYS A 347 10.61 14.82 -15.89
C LYS A 347 11.53 13.77 -15.24
N ASN A 348 12.37 14.20 -14.30
CA ASN A 348 13.31 13.34 -13.59
C ASN A 348 12.63 12.14 -12.89
N TYR A 349 11.38 12.27 -12.48
CA TYR A 349 10.57 11.15 -11.95
C TYR A 349 10.49 9.96 -12.92
N LEU A 350 10.44 10.17 -14.24
CA LEU A 350 10.43 9.07 -15.22
C LEU A 350 11.73 8.27 -15.14
N ARG A 351 12.87 8.95 -14.99
CA ARG A 351 14.19 8.33 -14.85
C ARG A 351 14.32 7.52 -13.56
N ILE A 352 13.53 7.82 -12.54
CA ILE A 352 13.42 7.01 -11.32
C ILE A 352 12.57 5.77 -11.59
N ILE A 353 11.34 5.96 -12.09
CA ILE A 353 10.34 4.91 -12.32
C ILE A 353 10.83 3.86 -13.31
N GLU A 354 11.51 4.29 -14.37
CA GLU A 354 12.02 3.43 -15.45
C GLU A 354 13.43 2.91 -15.16
N HIS A 355 14.01 3.24 -13.99
CA HIS A 355 15.34 2.77 -13.64
C HIS A 355 15.37 1.23 -13.53
N PRO A 356 16.42 0.56 -14.05
CA PRO A 356 16.54 -0.90 -13.95
C PRO A 356 16.62 -1.35 -12.49
N ASN A 357 17.39 -0.63 -11.67
CA ASN A 357 17.54 -0.90 -10.22
C ASN A 357 16.43 -0.30 -9.35
N TYR A 358 15.24 -0.06 -9.91
CA TYR A 358 14.11 0.43 -9.12
C TYR A 358 13.86 -0.50 -7.93
N ASN A 359 13.84 0.04 -6.71
CA ASN A 359 13.58 -0.76 -5.51
C ASN A 359 12.81 0.10 -4.49
N PRO A 360 11.64 -0.35 -4.00
CA PRO A 360 10.84 0.39 -3.02
C PRO A 360 11.63 0.79 -1.77
N ARG A 361 12.56 -0.06 -1.29
CA ARG A 361 13.39 0.25 -0.13
C ARG A 361 14.33 1.43 -0.36
N ILE A 362 14.85 1.60 -1.57
CA ILE A 362 15.71 2.75 -1.91
C ILE A 362 14.88 4.03 -1.83
N ILE A 363 13.67 4.01 -2.39
CA ILE A 363 12.74 5.14 -2.33
C ILE A 363 12.38 5.48 -0.88
N GLU A 364 12.05 4.48 -0.07
CA GLU A 364 11.75 4.67 1.35
C GLU A 364 12.95 5.30 2.08
N SER A 365 14.15 4.76 1.91
CA SER A 365 15.36 5.23 2.63
C SER A 365 15.64 6.70 2.33
N ILE A 366 15.57 7.09 1.05
CA ILE A 366 15.84 8.47 0.61
C ILE A 366 14.77 9.45 1.11
N THR A 367 13.50 9.01 1.18
CA THR A 367 12.37 9.88 1.55
C THR A 367 12.14 9.98 3.06
N LYS A 368 12.52 8.95 3.84
CA LYS A 368 12.14 8.81 5.25
C LYS A 368 13.24 9.12 6.25
N GLU A 369 14.49 8.74 5.99
CA GLU A 369 15.55 8.78 7.00
C GLU A 369 16.12 10.18 7.26
N LYS A 370 15.43 11.24 6.79
CA LYS A 370 15.87 12.65 6.86
C LYS A 370 17.26 12.88 6.25
N VAL A 371 17.84 11.88 5.57
CA VAL A 371 19.08 11.97 4.78
C VAL A 371 18.97 13.08 3.74
N TRP A 372 17.77 13.31 3.22
CA TRP A 372 17.46 14.42 2.32
C TRP A 372 17.71 15.80 2.93
N LYS A 373 17.65 15.99 4.26
CA LYS A 373 17.97 17.26 4.92
C LYS A 373 19.44 17.66 4.76
N LEU A 374 20.32 16.68 4.56
CA LEU A 374 21.75 16.90 4.31
C LEU A 374 22.06 17.20 2.84
N ILE A 375 21.05 17.12 1.97
CA ILE A 375 21.19 17.28 0.52
C ILE A 375 20.53 18.61 0.12
N PRO A 376 21.23 19.51 -0.59
CA PRO A 376 20.60 20.70 -1.15
C PRO A 376 19.49 20.32 -2.14
N PRO A 377 18.29 20.97 -2.13
CA PRO A 377 17.17 20.60 -2.98
C PRO A 377 17.52 20.48 -4.47
N LYS A 378 18.32 21.40 -5.03
CA LYS A 378 18.77 21.37 -6.43
C LYS A 378 19.61 20.14 -6.79
N LYS A 379 20.29 19.52 -5.82
CA LYS A 379 21.12 18.32 -6.01
C LYS A 379 20.38 17.04 -5.61
N PHE A 380 19.13 17.14 -5.17
CA PHE A 380 18.40 16.01 -4.61
C PHE A 380 18.20 14.89 -5.61
N PHE A 381 17.68 15.20 -6.81
CA PHE A 381 17.51 14.18 -7.85
C PHE A 381 18.84 13.50 -8.24
N ILE A 382 19.94 14.25 -8.35
CA ILE A 382 21.25 13.69 -8.70
C ILE A 382 21.68 12.66 -7.64
N LYS A 383 21.51 12.99 -6.36
CA LYS A 383 21.81 12.06 -5.28
C LYS A 383 20.85 10.88 -5.26
N PHE A 384 19.56 11.11 -5.50
CA PHE A 384 18.53 10.07 -5.62
C PHE A 384 18.92 9.06 -6.71
N LYS A 385 19.23 9.54 -7.91
CA LYS A 385 19.69 8.70 -9.01
C LYS A 385 20.95 7.93 -8.62
N LYS A 386 21.93 8.57 -7.97
CA LYS A 386 23.14 7.89 -7.50
C LYS A 386 22.85 6.72 -6.55
N PHE A 387 21.83 6.83 -5.69
CA PHE A 387 21.41 5.71 -4.83
C PHE A 387 20.75 4.57 -5.61
N LEU A 388 20.10 4.85 -6.74
CA LEU A 388 19.59 3.81 -7.65
C LEU A 388 20.71 3.19 -8.50
N ASP A 389 21.66 4.00 -8.95
CA ASP A 389 22.83 3.54 -9.71
C ASP A 389 23.72 2.63 -8.84
N TYR A 390 23.92 3.00 -7.57
CA TYR A 390 24.80 2.31 -6.62
C TYR A 390 24.02 1.92 -5.35
N PRO A 391 23.14 0.92 -5.44
CA PRO A 391 22.28 0.53 -4.34
C PRO A 391 23.09 -0.06 -3.18
N GLU A 392 24.29 -0.57 -3.44
CA GLU A 392 25.21 -1.17 -2.44
C GLU A 392 25.51 -0.25 -1.26
N GLY A 393 25.54 1.08 -1.47
CA GLY A 393 25.71 2.03 -0.37
C GLY A 393 24.59 1.98 0.68
N ILE A 394 23.38 1.55 0.29
CA ILE A 394 22.23 1.29 1.18
C ILE A 394 22.29 -0.15 1.72
N TRP A 395 22.89 -1.07 0.95
CA TRP A 395 23.04 -2.48 1.32
C TRP A 395 24.33 -2.81 2.06
N LYS A 396 25.21 -1.85 2.34
CA LYS A 396 26.57 -2.11 2.86
C LYS A 396 26.56 -3.10 4.03
N HIS A 397 25.66 -2.91 4.98
CA HIS A 397 25.47 -3.84 6.09
C HIS A 397 24.97 -5.24 5.68
N ALA A 398 24.06 -5.35 4.70
CA ALA A 398 23.60 -6.64 4.19
C ALA A 398 24.64 -7.34 3.30
N TYR A 399 25.38 -6.58 2.50
CA TYR A 399 26.46 -7.08 1.65
C TYR A 399 27.64 -7.58 2.50
N GLU A 400 28.06 -6.82 3.51
CA GLU A 400 29.19 -7.17 4.38
C GLU A 400 28.88 -8.38 5.26
N HIS A 401 27.63 -8.53 5.74
CA HIS A 401 27.29 -9.50 6.79
C HIS A 401 26.36 -10.66 6.38
N GLN A 402 25.74 -10.66 5.20
CA GLN A 402 24.68 -11.63 4.85
C GLN A 402 24.85 -12.36 3.50
N ILE A 403 26.02 -12.24 2.88
CA ILE A 403 26.35 -12.90 1.61
C ILE A 403 27.68 -13.66 1.80
N SER A 404 27.81 -14.85 1.20
CA SER A 404 29.05 -15.62 1.24
C SER A 404 30.18 -14.91 0.48
N ASP A 405 31.43 -15.16 0.84
CA ASP A 405 32.58 -14.43 0.28
C ASP A 405 32.75 -14.71 -1.23
N LEU A 406 32.37 -15.91 -1.68
CA LEU A 406 32.37 -16.27 -3.10
C LEU A 406 31.29 -15.51 -3.91
N SER A 407 30.12 -15.28 -3.32
CA SER A 407 29.07 -14.46 -3.93
C SER A 407 29.39 -12.97 -3.91
N LYS A 408 30.19 -12.48 -2.95
CA LYS A 408 30.72 -11.11 -2.98
C LYS A 408 31.66 -10.89 -4.17
N ILE A 409 32.50 -11.88 -4.49
CA ILE A 409 33.45 -11.83 -5.61
C ILE A 409 32.75 -11.80 -6.98
N ILE A 410 31.60 -12.46 -7.11
CA ILE A 410 30.83 -12.53 -8.38
C ILE A 410 29.98 -11.27 -8.61
N LEU A 411 29.66 -10.51 -7.56
CA LEU A 411 28.82 -9.31 -7.62
C LEU A 411 29.60 -8.01 -7.91
N VAL A 412 30.94 -8.04 -7.84
CA VAL A 412 31.85 -6.97 -8.28
C VAL A 412 32.08 -7.10 -9.78
#